data_AF-A0A3B9FNH1-F1
#
_entry.id   AF-A0A3B9FNH1-F1
#
_cell.length_a   1.000
_cell.length_b   1.000
_cell.length_c   1.000
_cell.angle_alpha   90.00
_cell.angle_beta   90.00
_cell.angle_gamma   90.00
#
_symmetry.space_group_name_H-M   'P 1'
#
loop_
_entity.id
_entity.type
_entity.pdbx_description
1 polymer ?
#
loop_
_entity_poly.entity_id
_entity_poly.type
_entity_poly.pdbx_seq_one_letter_code
_entity_poly.pdbx_strand_id
1 'polypeptide(L)'
;DQKDSDSLPEYDLLDAILHGYVEEGQSISTLIASGFDEETVRRIVRLVDLNEYKRKQAAPGLKTTPLAFGVGRRMPIVQKYPN
;
A
#
# COMPACT_ATOMS: atom_id res chain seq x y z
N ASP A 1 14.84 20.44 -0.85
CA ASP A 1 14.67 19.52 -1.98
C ASP A 1 14.73 18.08 -1.56
N GLN A 2 13.64 17.55 -0.98
CA GLN A 2 13.53 16.12 -0.72
C GLN A 2 12.66 15.51 -1.81
N LYS A 3 13.14 14.45 -2.49
CA LYS A 3 12.34 13.71 -3.47
C LYS A 3 11.88 12.39 -2.85
N ASP A 4 10.66 11.96 -3.14
CA ASP A 4 10.13 10.69 -2.62
C ASP A 4 11.01 9.48 -3.03
N SER A 5 11.70 9.61 -4.18
CA SER A 5 12.73 8.70 -4.70
C SER A 5 13.90 8.47 -3.74
N ASP A 6 14.15 9.39 -2.80
CA ASP A 6 15.24 9.25 -1.83
C ASP A 6 14.93 8.21 -0.75
N SER A 7 13.66 7.78 -0.63
CA SER A 7 13.21 6.90 0.43
C SER A 7 12.36 5.72 -0.05
N LEU A 8 11.86 5.71 -1.27
CA LEU A 8 11.02 4.64 -1.82
C LEU A 8 11.77 3.86 -2.91
N PRO A 9 11.40 2.59 -3.15
CA PRO A 9 11.83 1.87 -4.34
C PRO A 9 11.35 2.60 -5.62
N GLU A 10 11.93 2.25 -6.76
CA GLU A 10 11.49 2.72 -8.07
C GLU A 10 9.97 2.55 -8.24
N TYR A 11 9.33 3.53 -8.88
CA TYR A 11 7.85 3.59 -8.97
C TYR A 11 7.24 2.33 -9.58
N ASP A 12 7.89 1.73 -10.59
CA ASP A 12 7.41 0.49 -11.21
C ASP A 12 7.32 -0.66 -10.21
N LEU A 13 8.30 -0.76 -9.31
CA LEU A 13 8.33 -1.78 -8.25
C LEU A 13 7.31 -1.46 -7.16
N LEU A 14 7.21 -0.19 -6.76
CA LEU A 14 6.23 0.27 -5.78
C LEU A 14 4.80 -0.01 -6.23
N ASP A 15 4.47 0.37 -7.47
CA ASP A 15 3.13 0.25 -8.02
C ASP A 15 2.73 -1.22 -8.20
N ALA A 16 3.66 -2.10 -8.58
CA ALA A 16 3.40 -3.53 -8.65
C ALA A 16 3.05 -4.14 -7.26
N ILE A 17 3.78 -3.73 -6.21
CA ILE A 17 3.49 -4.16 -4.83
C ILE A 17 2.15 -3.59 -4.36
N LEU A 18 1.87 -2.32 -4.63
CA LEU A 18 0.61 -1.67 -4.26
C LEU A 18 -0.58 -2.30 -4.98
N HIS A 19 -0.44 -2.63 -6.26
CA HIS A 19 -1.49 -3.31 -7.03
C HIS A 19 -1.82 -4.67 -6.42
N GLY A 20 -0.81 -5.52 -6.19
CA GLY A 20 -1.01 -6.83 -5.60
C GLY A 20 -1.60 -6.75 -4.18
N TYR A 21 -1.09 -5.84 -3.33
CA TYR A 21 -1.54 -5.74 -1.95
C TYR A 21 -2.91 -5.07 -1.79
N VAL A 22 -3.14 -3.97 -2.50
CA VAL A 22 -4.34 -3.14 -2.34
C VAL A 22 -5.45 -3.62 -3.25
N GLU A 23 -5.20 -3.76 -4.56
CA GLU A 23 -6.26 -4.06 -5.52
C GLU A 23 -6.60 -5.56 -5.58
N GLU A 24 -5.58 -6.42 -5.59
CA GLU A 24 -5.77 -7.87 -5.68
C GLU A 24 -5.90 -8.55 -4.32
N GLY A 25 -5.56 -7.86 -3.22
CA GLY A 25 -5.67 -8.39 -1.86
C GLY A 25 -4.69 -9.53 -1.55
N GLN A 26 -3.56 -9.59 -2.23
CA GLN A 26 -2.51 -10.59 -2.00
C GLN A 26 -1.88 -10.41 -0.61
N SER A 27 -1.51 -11.52 0.02
CA SER A 27 -0.75 -11.51 1.28
C SER A 27 0.72 -11.15 1.05
N ILE A 28 1.41 -10.74 2.12
CA ILE A 28 2.87 -10.50 2.11
C ILE A 28 3.62 -11.74 1.59
N SER A 29 3.23 -12.94 2.05
CA SER A 29 3.85 -14.19 1.61
C SER A 29 3.70 -14.43 0.11
N THR A 30 2.55 -14.13 -0.47
CA THR A 30 2.31 -14.28 -1.91
C THR A 30 3.14 -13.29 -2.70
N LEU A 31 3.25 -12.03 -2.26
CA LEU A 31 4.06 -11.02 -2.91
C LEU A 31 5.55 -11.41 -2.91
N ILE A 32 6.07 -11.92 -1.80
CA ILE A 32 7.45 -12.41 -1.70
C ILE A 32 7.66 -13.61 -2.64
N ALA A 33 6.71 -14.55 -2.67
CA ALA A 33 6.76 -15.70 -3.57
C ALA A 33 6.73 -15.31 -5.06
N SER A 34 6.11 -14.18 -5.40
CA SER A 34 6.10 -13.60 -6.75
C SER A 34 7.43 -12.95 -7.15
N GLY A 35 8.44 -12.97 -6.28
CA GLY A 35 9.80 -12.51 -6.58
C GLY A 35 10.12 -11.10 -6.09
N PHE A 36 9.23 -10.46 -5.32
CA PHE A 36 9.54 -9.18 -4.68
C PHE A 36 10.44 -9.39 -3.45
N ASP A 37 11.35 -8.44 -3.23
CA ASP A 37 12.21 -8.43 -2.04
C ASP A 37 11.38 -8.31 -0.75
N GLU A 38 11.68 -9.16 0.23
CA GLU A 38 10.91 -9.25 1.49
C GLU A 38 10.95 -7.96 2.30
N GLU A 39 12.12 -7.35 2.43
CA GLU A 39 12.28 -6.11 3.20
C GLU A 39 11.44 -5.00 2.57
N THR A 40 11.49 -4.89 1.25
CA THR A 40 10.72 -3.93 0.47
C THR A 40 9.21 -4.14 0.63
N VAL A 41 8.72 -5.37 0.45
CA VAL A 41 7.28 -5.68 0.60
C VAL A 41 6.79 -5.31 1.99
N ARG A 42 7.49 -5.76 3.04
CA ARG A 42 7.11 -5.49 4.43
C ARG A 42 7.11 -3.99 4.74
N ARG A 43 8.10 -3.26 4.23
CA ARG A 43 8.20 -1.81 4.38
C ARG A 43 7.02 -1.10 3.73
N ILE A 44 6.70 -1.43 2.47
CA ILE A 44 5.61 -0.78 1.74
C ILE A 44 4.26 -1.09 2.38
N VAL A 45 3.98 -2.35 2.73
CA VAL A 45 2.73 -2.73 3.40
C VAL A 45 2.57 -1.99 4.73
N ARG A 46 3.65 -1.90 5.53
CA ARG A 46 3.64 -1.12 6.77
C ARG A 46 3.35 0.36 6.53
N LEU A 47 3.95 0.96 5.50
CA LEU A 47 3.70 2.36 5.15
C LEU A 47 2.26 2.56 4.70
N VAL A 48 1.68 1.64 3.94
CA VAL A 48 0.26 1.68 3.60
C VAL A 48 -0.54 1.72 4.90
N ASP A 49 -0.43 0.72 5.76
CA ASP A 49 -1.23 0.62 6.99
C ASP A 49 -1.09 1.84 7.92
N LEU A 50 0.13 2.32 8.14
CA LEU A 50 0.38 3.48 9.00
C LEU A 50 -0.25 4.78 8.48
N ASN A 51 -0.46 4.91 7.17
CA ASN A 51 -1.00 6.12 6.57
C ASN A 51 -2.53 6.10 6.39
N GLU A 52 -3.25 5.13 6.98
CA GLU A 52 -4.72 5.10 6.94
C GLU A 52 -5.36 6.38 7.53
N TYR A 53 -4.79 6.91 8.61
CA TYR A 53 -5.31 8.13 9.23
C TYR A 53 -5.28 9.34 8.28
N LYS A 54 -4.24 9.44 7.43
CA LYS A 54 -4.13 10.50 6.43
C LYS A 54 -5.18 10.31 5.34
N ARG A 55 -5.40 9.07 4.88
CA ARG A 55 -6.38 8.76 3.84
C ARG A 55 -7.81 9.05 4.26
N LYS A 56 -8.17 8.84 5.53
CA LYS A 56 -9.51 9.21 6.04
C LYS A 56 -9.76 10.72 6.07
N GLN A 57 -8.70 11.55 6.05
CA GLN A 57 -8.80 13.00 6.02
C GLN A 57 -8.69 13.56 4.60
N ALA A 58 -8.41 12.72 3.59
CA ALA A 58 -8.29 13.15 2.22
C ALA A 58 -9.65 13.60 1.66
N ALA A 59 -9.62 14.64 0.81
CA ALA A 59 -10.80 15.06 0.08
C ALA A 59 -11.29 13.94 -0.86
N PRO A 60 -12.59 13.90 -1.20
CA PRO A 60 -13.11 12.95 -2.19
C PRO A 60 -12.38 13.10 -3.53
N GLY A 61 -12.01 11.98 -4.15
CA GLY A 61 -11.38 11.91 -5.46
C GLY A 61 -12.16 11.03 -6.43
N LEU A 62 -11.90 11.17 -7.72
CA LEU A 62 -12.46 10.29 -8.75
C LEU A 62 -11.81 8.91 -8.67
N LYS A 63 -12.64 7.87 -8.71
CA LYS A 63 -12.19 6.48 -8.70
C LYS A 63 -11.90 6.02 -10.12
N THR A 64 -10.68 5.51 -10.37
CA THR A 64 -10.23 4.97 -11.66
C THR A 64 -9.94 3.47 -11.64
N THR A 65 -9.77 2.87 -10.46
CA THR A 65 -9.49 1.44 -10.26
C THR A 65 -10.68 0.70 -9.63
N PRO A 66 -10.80 -0.64 -9.74
CA PRO A 66 -11.90 -1.41 -9.14
C PRO A 66 -11.94 -1.30 -7.61
N LEU A 67 -10.76 -1.30 -6.96
CA LEU A 67 -10.60 -1.05 -5.54
C LEU A 67 -9.77 0.22 -5.33
N ALA A 68 -10.36 1.21 -4.65
CA ALA A 68 -9.71 2.47 -4.34
C ALA A 68 -9.75 2.74 -2.83
N PHE A 69 -8.77 3.50 -2.34
CA PHE A 69 -8.75 3.98 -0.97
C PHE A 69 -10.04 4.75 -0.63
N GLY A 70 -10.58 4.54 0.57
CA GLY A 70 -11.83 5.16 1.02
C GLY A 70 -13.03 4.22 0.89
N VAL A 71 -13.98 4.52 -0.01
CA VAL A 71 -15.22 3.73 -0.13
C VAL A 71 -14.93 2.29 -0.56
N GLY A 72 -13.94 2.08 -1.42
CA GLY A 72 -13.55 0.75 -1.91
C GLY A 72 -12.77 -0.09 -0.90
N ARG A 73 -11.98 0.52 -0.03
CA ARG A 73 -11.16 -0.17 0.98
C ARG A 73 -11.31 0.49 2.35
N ARG A 74 -12.06 -0.17 3.24
CA ARG A 74 -12.34 0.31 4.61
C ARG A 74 -11.47 -0.39 5.63
N MET A 75 -10.38 0.26 6.03
CA MET A 75 -9.51 -0.22 7.10
C MET A 75 -9.72 0.58 8.41
N PRO A 76 -9.55 -0.06 9.57
CA PRO A 76 -9.45 0.66 10.84
C PRO A 76 -8.19 1.54 10.88
N ILE A 77 -8.25 2.70 11.55
CA ILE A 77 -7.07 3.55 11.78
C ILE A 77 -6.18 2.90 12.85
N VAL A 78 -6.78 2.45 13.94
CA VAL A 78 -6.08 1.78 15.04
C VAL A 78 -6.24 0.28 14.85
N GLN A 79 -5.12 -0.41 14.61
CA GLN A 79 -5.09 -1.84 14.37
C GLN A 79 -3.79 -2.45 14.93
N LYS A 80 -3.85 -3.75 15.25
CA LYS A 80 -2.69 -4.56 15.69
C LYS A 80 -2.73 -5.95 15.05
N TYR A 81 -2.92 -5.99 13.74
CA TYR A 81 -2.85 -7.23 12.98
C TYR A 81 -1.40 -7.74 12.97
N PRO A 82 -1.18 -9.05 13.15
CA PRO A 82 0.12 -9.65 12.86
C PRO A 82 0.28 -9.71 11.34
N ASN A 83 1.24 -8.95 10.82
CA ASN A 83 1.65 -8.94 9.41
C ASN A 83 2.83 -9.90 9.18
#